data_AF-D1YGQ2-F1
#
_entry.id   AF-D1YGQ2-F1
#
_cell.length_a   1.000
_cell.length_b   1.000
_cell.length_c   1.000
_cell.angle_alpha   90.00
_cell.angle_beta   90.00
_cell.angle_gamma   90.00
#
_symmetry.space_group_name_H-M   'P 1'
#
loop_
_entity.id
_entity.type
_entity.pdbx_description
1 polymer ?
#
loop_
_entity_poly.entity_id
_entity_poly.type
_entity_poly.pdbx_seq_one_letter_code
_entity_poly.pdbx_strand_id
1 'polypeptide(L)'
;MHGAAINATMQQVFYATAIGLTFSYIHIFTNRIWLCIVMHFLLDLQPNIATMDAQPSPWGLILLIFGTAMIVSLLSIYAFNRRANKVFEY
;
A
#
# COMPACT_ATOMS: atom_id res chain seq x y z
N MET A 1 -1.88 8.41 -27.56
CA MET A 1 -0.65 8.37 -26.75
C MET A 1 -0.82 8.97 -25.35
N HIS A 2 -1.61 10.04 -25.14
CA HIS A 2 -1.86 10.60 -23.79
C HIS A 2 -2.62 9.68 -22.82
N GLY A 3 -3.62 8.92 -23.29
CA GLY A 3 -4.46 8.08 -22.41
C GLY A 3 -3.72 6.92 -21.73
N ALA A 4 -2.73 6.32 -22.40
CA ALA A 4 -1.93 5.22 -21.82
C ALA A 4 -1.03 5.72 -20.68
N ALA A 5 -0.45 6.91 -20.84
CA ALA A 5 0.37 7.54 -19.79
C ALA A 5 -0.47 7.88 -18.56
N ILE A 6 -1.65 8.50 -18.74
CA ILE A 6 -2.58 8.80 -17.64
C ILE A 6 -2.99 7.51 -16.92
N ASN A 7 -3.29 6.46 -17.68
CA ASN A 7 -3.68 5.17 -17.11
C ASN A 7 -2.57 4.56 -16.25
N ALA A 8 -1.33 4.56 -16.74
CA ALA A 8 -0.18 4.09 -15.97
C ALA A 8 0.01 4.93 -14.70
N THR A 9 -0.04 6.27 -14.78
CA THR A 9 0.08 7.14 -13.59
C THR A 9 -1.02 6.87 -12.56
N MET A 10 -2.27 6.66 -12.97
CA MET A 10 -3.36 6.32 -12.05
C MET A 10 -3.14 4.98 -11.36
N GLN A 11 -2.63 3.99 -12.09
CA GLN A 11 -2.20 2.71 -11.50
C GLN A 11 -1.07 2.92 -10.49
N GLN A 12 -0.15 3.86 -10.79
CA GLN A 12 0.95 4.18 -9.90
C GLN A 12 0.48 4.77 -8.57
N VAL A 13 -0.41 5.76 -8.64
CA VAL A 13 -1.03 6.38 -7.45
C VAL A 13 -1.78 5.33 -6.63
N PHE A 14 -2.54 4.45 -7.29
CA PHE A 14 -3.32 3.42 -6.60
C PHE A 14 -2.43 2.41 -5.87
N TYR A 15 -1.41 1.85 -6.52
CA TYR A 15 -0.51 0.90 -5.86
C TYR A 15 0.23 1.57 -4.69
N ALA A 16 0.71 2.82 -4.87
CA ALA A 16 1.47 3.52 -3.85
C ALA A 16 0.62 3.76 -2.61
N THR A 17 -0.66 4.10 -2.81
CA THR A 17 -1.64 4.28 -1.73
C THR A 17 -1.88 2.97 -0.97
N ALA A 18 -2.11 1.86 -1.68
CA ALA A 18 -2.36 0.56 -1.06
C ALA A 18 -1.16 0.06 -0.24
N ILE A 19 0.06 0.21 -0.78
CA ILE A 19 1.29 -0.14 -0.07
C ILE A 19 1.49 0.76 1.17
N GLY A 20 1.26 2.07 1.04
CA GLY A 20 1.36 3.01 2.16
C GLY A 20 0.41 2.66 3.32
N LEU A 21 -0.83 2.27 3.01
CA LEU A 21 -1.80 1.81 4.02
C LEU A 21 -1.37 0.50 4.68
N THR A 22 -0.79 -0.41 3.91
CA THR A 22 -0.25 -1.68 4.44
C THR A 22 0.92 -1.42 5.39
N PHE A 23 1.84 -0.52 5.03
CA PHE A 23 2.94 -0.12 5.90
C PHE A 23 2.48 0.62 7.15
N SER A 24 1.43 1.45 7.04
CA SER A 24 0.80 2.10 8.19
C SER A 24 0.26 1.07 9.18
N TYR A 25 -0.42 0.03 8.70
CA TYR A 25 -0.88 -1.07 9.54
C TYR A 25 0.29 -1.80 10.23
N ILE A 26 1.34 -2.16 9.47
CA ILE A 26 2.51 -2.87 10.02
C ILE A 26 3.22 -2.03 11.07
N HIS A 27 3.34 -0.72 10.84
CA HIS A 27 3.92 0.21 11.79
C HIS A 27 3.12 0.26 13.10
N ILE A 28 1.80 0.41 13.02
CA ILE A 28 0.92 0.42 14.19
C ILE A 28 1.00 -0.89 14.96
N PHE A 29 0.99 -2.03 14.26
CA PHE A 29 1.02 -3.35 14.88
C PHE A 29 2.34 -3.66 15.59
N THR A 30 3.46 -3.25 14.99
CA THR A 30 4.81 -3.58 15.52
C THR A 30 5.41 -2.47 16.37
N ASN A 31 4.79 -1.28 16.37
CA ASN A 31 5.29 -0.05 16.97
C ASN A 31 6.76 0.26 16.61
N ARG A 32 7.18 -0.14 15.40
CA ARG A 32 8.55 -0.01 14.91
C ARG A 32 8.52 0.42 13.45
N ILE A 33 9.41 1.31 13.07
CA ILE A 33 9.53 1.79 11.68
C ILE A 33 10.48 0.93 10.84
N TRP A 34 11.36 0.16 11.49
CA TRP A 34 12.44 -0.57 10.82
C TRP A 34 11.93 -1.59 9.78
N LEU A 35 10.81 -2.26 10.06
CA LEU A 35 10.18 -3.17 9.11
C LEU A 35 9.67 -2.45 7.86
N CYS A 36 9.06 -1.27 8.02
CA CYS A 36 8.61 -0.46 6.89
C CYS A 36 9.79 0.00 6.03
N ILE A 37 10.90 0.40 6.65
CA ILE A 37 12.13 0.80 5.93
C ILE A 37 12.67 -0.36 5.10
N VAL A 38 12.84 -1.54 5.69
CA VAL A 38 13.38 -2.70 4.98
C VAL A 38 12.45 -3.14 3.85
N MET A 39 11.15 -3.23 4.09
CA MET A 39 10.20 -3.60 3.04
C MET A 39 10.17 -2.57 1.90
N HIS A 40 10.17 -1.28 2.22
CA HIS A 40 10.18 -0.23 1.21
C HIS A 40 11.44 -0.28 0.35
N PHE A 41 12.61 -0.42 0.99
CA PHE A 41 13.87 -0.59 0.28
C PHE A 41 13.86 -1.81 -0.66
N LEU A 42 13.31 -2.94 -0.21
CA LEU A 42 13.17 -4.13 -1.07
C LEU A 42 12.23 -3.92 -2.26
N LEU A 43 11.17 -3.13 -2.10
CA LEU A 43 10.28 -2.78 -3.21
C LEU A 43 10.99 -1.91 -4.25
N ASP A 44 11.83 -0.98 -3.81
CA ASP A 44 12.59 -0.10 -4.71
C ASP A 44 13.67 -0.86 -5.50
N LEU A 45 14.14 -2.00 -5.00
CA LEU A 45 15.07 -2.89 -5.71
C LEU A 45 14.40 -3.72 -6.82
N GLN A 46 13.09 -3.60 -7.03
CA GLN A 46 12.42 -4.36 -8.08
C GLN A 46 12.91 -3.94 -9.48
N PRO A 47 13.19 -4.89 -10.38
CA PRO A 47 13.74 -4.60 -11.71
C PRO A 47 12.80 -3.73 -12.56
N ASN A 48 11.49 -3.84 -12.35
CA ASN A 48 10.49 -2.99 -13.02
C ASN A 48 10.64 -1.49 -12.68
N ILE A 49 11.15 -1.15 -11.50
CA ILE A 49 11.45 0.23 -11.11
C ILE A 49 12.75 0.68 -11.80
N ALA A 50 13.75 -0.20 -11.85
CA ALA A 50 15.06 0.09 -12.43
C ALA A 50 15.02 0.35 -13.95
N THR A 51 14.14 -0.32 -14.68
CA THR A 51 14.00 -0.14 -16.14
C THR A 51 13.13 1.07 -16.53
N MET A 52 12.50 1.74 -15.55
CA MET A 52 11.52 2.82 -15.75
C MET A 52 10.41 2.50 -16.76
N ASP A 53 10.15 1.21 -16.98
CA ASP A 53 9.23 0.75 -18.00
C ASP A 53 7.83 0.59 -17.38
N ALA A 54 7.15 1.73 -17.22
CA ALA A 54 5.81 1.81 -16.63
C ALA A 54 4.76 1.31 -17.63
N GLN A 55 4.77 0.00 -17.91
CA GLN A 55 3.78 -0.62 -18.78
C GLN A 55 2.44 -0.75 -18.02
N PRO A 56 1.32 -0.31 -18.63
CA PRO A 56 0.01 -0.43 -18.01
C PRO A 56 -0.31 -1.91 -17.73
N SER A 57 -0.58 -2.24 -16.48
CA SER A 57 -1.03 -3.58 -16.10
C SER A 57 -2.56 -3.68 -16.17
N PRO A 58 -3.14 -4.88 -16.31
CA PRO A 58 -4.59 -5.06 -16.29
C PRO A 58 -5.20 -4.59 -14.95
N TRP A 59 -6.17 -3.67 -15.01
CA TRP A 59 -6.84 -3.11 -13.83
C TRP A 59 -7.45 -4.17 -12.92
N GLY A 60 -8.03 -5.23 -13.50
CA GLY A 60 -8.66 -6.30 -12.71
C GLY A 60 -7.68 -6.93 -11.72
N LEU A 61 -6.42 -7.11 -12.12
CA LEU A 61 -5.39 -7.73 -11.29
C LEU A 61 -4.88 -6.76 -10.22
N ILE A 62 -4.73 -5.48 -10.56
CA ILE A 62 -4.36 -4.42 -9.62
C ILE A 62 -5.43 -4.27 -8.53
N LEU A 63 -6.71 -4.16 -8.91
CA LEU A 63 -7.81 -3.98 -7.98
C LEU A 63 -7.98 -5.20 -7.08
N LEU A 64 -7.80 -6.41 -7.62
CA LEU A 64 -7.91 -7.62 -6.84
C LEU A 64 -6.80 -7.70 -5.77
N ILE A 65 -5.54 -7.46 -6.13
CA ILE A 65 -4.42 -7.60 -5.19
C ILE A 65 -4.32 -6.39 -4.26
N PHE A 66 -4.16 -5.19 -4.82
CA PHE A 66 -3.94 -3.99 -4.04
C PHE A 66 -5.23 -3.45 -3.42
N GLY A 67 -6.39 -3.65 -4.05
CA GLY A 67 -7.67 -3.28 -3.46
C GLY A 67 -8.02 -4.14 -2.25
N THR A 68 -7.78 -5.46 -2.29
CA THR A 68 -7.99 -6.31 -1.10
C THR A 68 -7.00 -5.98 0.01
N ALA A 69 -5.72 -5.79 -0.30
CA ALA A 69 -4.72 -5.35 0.67
C ALA A 69 -5.09 -4.02 1.34
N MET A 70 -5.62 -3.07 0.56
CA MET A 70 -6.12 -1.78 1.06
C MET A 70 -7.30 -1.95 2.01
N ILE A 71 -8.31 -2.74 1.64
CA ILE A 71 -9.48 -3.01 2.49
C ILE A 71 -9.06 -3.67 3.80
N VAL A 72 -8.22 -4.71 3.74
CA VAL A 72 -7.71 -5.41 4.92
C VAL A 72 -6.95 -4.44 5.83
N SER A 73 -6.04 -3.63 5.27
CA SER A 73 -5.26 -2.65 6.03
C SER A 73 -6.15 -1.63 6.73
N LEU A 74 -7.15 -1.08 6.05
CA LEU A 74 -8.10 -0.13 6.62
C LEU A 74 -8.94 -0.76 7.74
N LEU A 75 -9.45 -1.98 7.54
CA LEU A 75 -10.21 -2.70 8.56
C LEU A 75 -9.35 -3.00 9.80
N SER A 76 -8.10 -3.42 9.60
CA SER A 76 -7.17 -3.70 10.69
C SER A 76 -6.80 -2.45 11.48
N ILE A 77 -6.53 -1.32 10.80
CA ILE A 77 -6.28 -0.03 11.44
C ILE A 77 -7.51 0.44 12.22
N TYR A 78 -8.70 0.37 11.61
CA TYR A 78 -9.96 0.73 12.28
C TYR A 78 -10.22 -0.12 13.53
N ALA A 79 -10.06 -1.44 13.42
CA ALA A 79 -10.24 -2.35 14.53
C ALA A 79 -9.24 -2.10 15.67
N PHE A 80 -7.97 -1.82 15.33
CA PHE A 80 -6.96 -1.45 16.31
C PHE A 80 -7.31 -0.14 17.02
N ASN A 81 -7.66 0.90 16.27
CA ASN A 81 -8.01 2.20 16.82
C ASN A 81 -9.24 2.13 17.75
N ARG A 82 -10.27 1.37 17.35
CA ARG A 82 -11.46 1.16 18.17
C ARG A 82 -11.14 0.44 19.49
N ARG A 83 -10.20 -0.51 19.48
CA ARG A 83 -9.75 -1.20 20.70
C ARG A 83 -8.96 -0.27 21.61
N ALA A 84 -8.04 0.52 21.04
CA ALA A 84 -7.26 1.50 21.79
C ALA A 84 -8.18 2.51 22.50
N ASN A 85 -9.14 3.09 21.79
CA ASN A 85 -10.06 4.09 22.38
C ASN A 85 -10.88 3.52 23.56
N LYS A 86 -11.31 2.26 23.50
CA LYS A 86 -12.02 1.61 24.61
C LYS A 86 -11.16 1.40 25.86
N VAL A 87 -9.84 1.34 25.73
CA VAL A 87 -8.93 1.17 26.87
C VAL A 87 -8.71 2.48 27.61
N PHE A 88 -8.81 3.63 26.93
CA PHE A 88 -8.58 4.96 27.51
C PHE A 88 -9.85 5.62 28.10
N GLU A 89 -11.00 4.95 28.05
CA GLU A 89 -12.28 5.43 28.64
C GLU A 89 -12.52 4.95 30.09
N TYR A 90 -11.51 4.37 30.76
CA TYR A 90 -11.52 4.00 32.19
C TYR A 90 -10.52 4.84 32.99
#